data_AF-A0A939NH90-F1
#
_entry.id   AF-A0A939NH90-F1
#
_cell.length_a   1.000
_cell.length_b   1.000
_cell.length_c   1.000
_cell.angle_alpha   90.00
_cell.angle_beta   90.00
_cell.angle_gamma   90.00
#
_symmetry.space_group_name_H-M   'P 1'
#
loop_
_entity.id
_entity.type
_entity.pdbx_description
1 polymer ?
#
loop_
_entity_poly.entity_id
_entity_poly.type
_entity_poly.pdbx_seq_one_letter_code
_entity_poly.pdbx_strand_id
1 'polypeptide(L)'
;MKARDVKRAKLAEKFFAKRVELKAIISDVKASDEDRWDAVLKLQTLPRDSSPSRQRNRCRQTGRPHGFLRKFGLSHIKVRET
;
A
#
# COMPACT_ATOMS: atom_id res chain seq x y z
N MET A 1 -1.36 -6.82 15.49
CA MET A 1 -1.86 -6.32 14.18
C MET A 1 -1.52 -4.85 13.96
N LYS A 2 -1.87 -3.93 14.89
CA LYS A 2 -1.59 -2.49 14.77
C LYS A 2 -0.12 -2.17 14.40
N ALA A 3 0.86 -2.80 15.07
CA ALA A 3 2.29 -2.62 14.74
C ALA A 3 2.69 -3.08 13.33
N ARG A 4 2.03 -4.11 12.77
CA ARG A 4 2.26 -4.56 11.39
C ARG A 4 1.79 -3.51 10.38
N ASP A 5 0.64 -2.91 10.64
CA ASP A 5 0.07 -1.87 9.78
C ASP A 5 0.92 -0.59 9.81
N VAL A 6 1.47 -0.22 10.98
CA VAL A 6 2.44 0.88 11.11
C VAL A 6 3.70 0.63 10.30
N LYS A 7 4.28 -0.58 10.38
CA LYS A 7 5.45 -0.95 9.57
C LYS A 7 5.16 -0.86 8.06
N ARG A 8 3.98 -1.33 7.64
CA ARG A 8 3.55 -1.29 6.23
C ARG A 8 3.32 0.14 5.73
N ALA A 9 2.70 1.00 6.53
CA ALA A 9 2.51 2.40 6.17
C ALA A 9 3.86 3.10 5.92
N LYS A 10 4.81 2.95 6.87
CA LYS A 10 6.17 3.51 6.74
C LYS A 10 6.91 3.02 5.49
N LEU A 11 6.82 1.72 5.19
CA LEU A 11 7.46 1.15 3.99
C LEU A 11 6.78 1.60 2.71
N ALA A 12 5.46 1.73 2.70
CA ALA A 12 4.72 2.20 1.54
C ALA A 12 5.07 3.65 1.20
N GLU A 13 5.14 4.53 2.19
CA GLU A 13 5.58 5.92 2.02
C GLU A 13 7.03 6.00 1.51
N LYS A 14 7.95 5.24 2.13
CA LYS A 14 9.38 5.25 1.77
C LYS A 14 9.64 4.85 0.31
N PHE A 15 8.91 3.87 -0.22
CA PHE A 15 9.14 3.34 -1.57
C PHE A 15 8.10 3.78 -2.59
N PHE A 16 7.20 4.71 -2.24
CA PHE A 16 6.10 5.12 -3.11
C PHE A 16 6.61 5.65 -4.45
N ALA A 17 7.49 6.66 -4.43
CA ALA A 17 8.04 7.29 -5.63
C ALA A 17 8.70 6.25 -6.56
N LYS A 18 9.63 5.46 -6.02
CA LYS A 18 10.35 4.42 -6.78
C LYS A 18 9.42 3.38 -7.40
N ARG A 19 8.33 3.01 -6.73
CA ARG A 19 7.33 2.07 -7.29
C ARG A 19 6.50 2.70 -8.39
N VAL A 20 6.17 3.99 -8.27
CA VAL A 20 5.41 4.71 -9.30
C VAL A 20 6.24 4.87 -10.56
N GLU A 21 7.51 5.28 -10.43
CA GLU A 21 8.46 5.39 -11.55
C GLU A 21 8.63 4.06 -12.28
N LEU A 22 8.94 2.97 -11.55
CA LEU A 22 9.11 1.65 -12.15
C LEU A 22 7.84 1.15 -12.84
N LYS A 23 6.66 1.41 -12.24
CA LYS A 23 5.39 1.04 -12.87
C LYS A 23 5.09 1.87 -14.11
N ALA A 24 5.47 3.14 -14.13
CA ALA A 24 5.31 4.00 -15.30
C ALA A 24 6.13 3.47 -16.48
N ILE A 25 7.38 3.09 -16.25
CA ILE A 25 8.27 2.47 -17.26
C ILE A 25 7.66 1.17 -17.78
N ILE A 26 7.15 0.31 -16.89
CA ILE A 26 6.53 -0.97 -17.28
C ILE A 26 5.27 -0.75 -18.13
N SER A 27 4.47 0.30 -17.84
CA SER A 27 3.25 0.60 -18.58
C SER A 27 3.48 1.36 -19.88
N ASP A 28 4.69 1.90 -20.11
CA ASP A 28 4.97 2.68 -21.31
C ASP A 28 5.09 1.78 -22.54
N VAL A 29 4.27 2.05 -23.55
CA VAL A 29 4.22 1.33 -24.83
C VAL A 29 5.46 1.61 -25.69
N LYS A 30 6.16 2.73 -25.45
CA LYS A 30 7.36 3.13 -26.21
C LYS A 30 8.67 2.63 -25.60
N ALA A 31 8.64 2.12 -24.37
CA ALA A 31 9.82 1.58 -23.72
C ALA A 31 10.34 0.33 -24.45
N SER A 32 11.66 0.17 -24.48
CA SER A 32 12.29 -1.04 -24.99
C SER A 32 11.94 -2.24 -24.11
N ASP A 33 11.94 -3.45 -24.68
CA ASP A 33 11.62 -4.65 -23.92
C ASP A 33 12.67 -4.96 -22.85
N GLU A 34 13.93 -4.57 -23.08
CA GLU A 34 15.01 -4.65 -22.09
C GLU A 34 14.79 -3.72 -20.90
N ASP A 35 14.42 -2.46 -21.15
CA ASP A 35 14.13 -1.50 -20.07
C ASP A 35 12.91 -1.92 -19.25
N ARG A 36 11.89 -2.50 -19.90
CA ARG A 36 10.73 -3.07 -19.20
C ARG A 36 11.13 -4.27 -18.34
N TRP A 37 11.95 -5.17 -18.87
CA TRP A 37 12.41 -6.35 -18.15
C TRP A 37 13.22 -5.96 -16.91
N ASP A 38 14.15 -5.03 -17.06
CA ASP A 38 14.93 -4.49 -15.96
C ASP A 38 14.05 -3.78 -14.91
N ALA A 39 13.04 -3.03 -15.34
CA ALA A 39 12.10 -2.38 -14.44
C ALA A 39 11.28 -3.41 -13.63
N VAL A 40 10.89 -4.52 -14.24
CA VAL A 40 10.20 -5.63 -13.54
C VAL A 40 11.12 -6.27 -12.51
N LEU A 41 12.37 -6.58 -12.86
CA LEU A 41 13.35 -7.14 -11.92
C LEU A 41 13.59 -6.19 -10.74
N LYS A 42 13.79 -4.89 -11.02
CA LYS A 42 13.94 -3.85 -9.99
C LYS A 42 12.70 -3.74 -9.11
N LEU A 43 11.49 -3.87 -9.65
CA LEU A 43 10.24 -3.85 -8.87
C LEU A 43 10.13 -5.05 -7.93
N GLN A 44 10.59 -6.23 -8.35
CA GLN A 44 10.55 -7.47 -7.55
C GLN A 44 11.52 -7.45 -6.36
N THR A 45 12.67 -6.77 -6.49
CA THR A 45 13.63 -6.64 -5.38
C THR A 45 13.09 -5.79 -4.21
N LEU A 46 12.05 -4.97 -4.43
CA LEU A 46 11.48 -4.14 -3.39
C LEU A 46 10.69 -4.96 -2.35
N PRO A 47 10.66 -4.55 -1.07
CA PRO A 47 9.92 -5.24 -0.03
C PRO A 47 8.44 -5.40 -0.39
N ARG A 48 7.88 -6.61 -0.27
CA ARG A 48 6.47 -6.90 -0.60
C ARG A 48 5.47 -6.04 0.18
N ASP A 49 5.80 -5.69 1.42
CA ASP A 49 4.99 -4.86 2.31
C ASP A 49 4.96 -3.37 1.93
N SER A 50 5.83 -2.92 1.01
CA SER A 50 5.80 -1.56 0.48
C SER A 50 4.63 -1.30 -0.49
N SER A 51 3.91 -2.36 -0.90
CA SER A 51 2.77 -2.20 -1.80
C SER A 51 1.55 -1.65 -1.05
N PRO A 52 0.91 -0.57 -1.53
CA PRO A 52 -0.27 0.01 -0.87
C PRO A 52 -1.44 -0.98 -0.80
N SER A 53 -1.55 -1.92 -1.76
CA SER A 53 -2.59 -2.95 -1.78
C SER A 53 -2.53 -3.91 -0.59
N ARG A 54 -1.41 -3.98 0.15
CA ARG A 54 -1.27 -4.85 1.34
C ARG A 54 -1.70 -4.18 2.64
N GLN A 55 -2.02 -2.88 2.60
CA GLN A 55 -2.53 -2.19 3.78
C GLN A 55 -3.96 -2.62 4.06
N ARG A 56 -4.28 -2.85 5.34
CA ARG A 56 -5.64 -3.19 5.78
C ARG A 56 -6.19 -2.04 6.60
N ASN A 57 -7.30 -1.47 6.15
CA ASN A 57 -7.99 -0.46 6.93
C ASN A 57 -8.56 -1.08 8.21
N ARG A 58 -8.26 -0.45 9.35
CA ARG A 58 -8.71 -0.86 10.67
C ARG A 58 -9.26 0.35 11.42
N CYS A 59 -10.20 0.09 12.33
CA CYS A 59 -10.67 1.12 13.26
C CYS A 59 -9.49 1.72 14.04
N ARG A 60 -9.37 3.05 14.05
CA ARG A 60 -8.27 3.75 14.74
C ARG A 60 -8.27 3.50 16.25
N GLN A 61 -9.44 3.41 16.87
CA GLN A 61 -9.59 3.13 18.31
C GLN A 61 -9.36 1.63 18.61
N THR A 62 -10.22 0.76 18.08
CA THR A 62 -10.26 -0.66 18.48
C THR A 62 -9.33 -1.56 17.67
N GLY A 63 -8.92 -1.16 16.46
CA GLY A 63 -8.14 -2.01 15.55
C GLY A 63 -8.95 -3.07 14.78
N ARG A 64 -10.30 -3.01 14.87
CA ARG A 64 -11.20 -3.93 14.17
C ARG A 64 -11.04 -3.78 12.63
N PRO A 65 -10.78 -4.86 11.87
CA PRO A 65 -10.55 -4.80 10.43
C PRO A 65 -11.81 -4.86 9.56
N HIS A 66 -12.96 -5.22 10.14
CA HIS A 66 -14.24 -5.33 9.43
C HIS A 66 -15.17 -4.18 9.77
N GLY A 67 -16.03 -3.80 8.82
CA GLY A 67 -16.97 -2.70 8.98
C GLY A 67 -16.29 -1.34 9.17
N PHE A 68 -15.13 -1.15 8.53
CA PHE A 68 -14.40 0.12 8.54
C PHE A 68 -15.09 1.14 7.63
N LEU A 69 -15.42 2.30 8.17
CA LEU A 69 -15.99 3.41 7.42
C LEU A 69 -14.90 4.43 7.08
N ARG A 70 -14.61 4.62 5.79
CA ARG A 70 -13.52 5.51 5.32
C ARG A 70 -13.70 6.97 5.74
N LYS A 71 -14.95 7.47 5.73
CA LYS A 71 -15.28 8.85 6.12
C LYS A 71 -14.88 9.16 7.57
N PHE A 72 -15.04 8.20 8.47
CA PHE A 72 -14.81 8.39 9.91
C PHE A 72 -13.49 7.78 10.40
N GLY A 73 -12.90 6.83 9.67
CA GLY A 73 -11.70 6.11 10.12
C GLY A 73 -11.95 5.13 11.28
N LEU A 74 -13.23 4.78 11.52
CA LEU A 74 -13.68 3.95 12.63
C LEU A 74 -14.48 2.75 12.14
N SER A 75 -14.66 1.76 13.00
CA SER A 75 -15.58 0.65 12.78
C SER A 75 -17.02 1.09 13.05
N HIS A 76 -18.00 0.50 12.35
CA HIS A 76 -19.43 0.78 12.55
C HIS A 76 -19.89 0.76 14.01
N ILE A 77 -19.30 -0.10 14.86
CA ILE A 77 -19.65 -0.21 16.29
C ILE A 77 -19.31 1.10 17.01
N LYS A 78 -18.06 1.55 16.88
CA LYS A 78 -17.59 2.79 17.49
C LYS A 78 -18.19 4.04 16.89
N VAL A 79 -18.60 4.02 15.62
CA VAL A 79 -19.33 5.13 15.00
C VAL A 79 -20.74 5.28 15.56
N ARG A 80 -21.33 4.20 16.09
CA ARG A 80 -22.67 4.23 16.69
C ARG A 80 -22.65 4.60 18.17
N GLU A 81 -21.58 4.25 18.88
CA GLU A 81 -21.39 4.57 20.30
C GLU A 81 -21.00 6.04 20.53
N THR A 82 -20.43 6.70 19.51
CA THR A 82 -20.12 8.14 19.50
C THR A 82 -21.35 8.95 19.17
#